data_AF-A0A4V3FK49-F1
#
_entry.id   AF-A0A4V3FK49-F1
#
_cell.length_a   1.000
_cell.length_b   1.000
_cell.length_c   1.000
_cell.angle_alpha   90.00
_cell.angle_beta   90.00
_cell.angle_gamma   90.00
#
_symmetry.space_group_name_H-M   'P 1'
#
loop_
_entity.id
_entity.type
_entity.pdbx_description
1 polymer ?
#
loop_
_entity_poly.entity_id
_entity_poly.type
_entity_poly.pdbx_seq_one_letter_code
_entity_poly.pdbx_strand_id
1 'polypeptide(L)'
;MRAVAVFGSLSTDRWHELSDVDLDVVIADDVVVNPADEVAALFGGRTAIALYRADSADVVIDSLEEVSIRWHPLGTTSPNIASSVRVFHGELAADEVVAAGEANRAEPDRERLLDAFVRDAVGAWKMLRRGRSWDAVAAVQRMRDSLVVLRGRRDTLLLDPADPATALAEVIREAVNSFEFGVRRTDLLDRLRH
;
A
#
# COMPACT_ATOMS: atom_id res chain seq x y z
N MET A 1 0.48 -24.98 9.44
CA MET A 1 -0.25 -23.88 8.75
C MET A 1 -1.64 -23.81 9.34
N ARG A 2 -2.11 -22.61 9.71
CA ARG A 2 -3.41 -22.36 10.34
C ARG A 2 -4.44 -21.83 9.35
N ALA A 3 -4.03 -20.99 8.40
CA ALA A 3 -4.86 -20.53 7.30
C ALA A 3 -4.05 -20.12 6.07
N VAL A 4 -4.71 -20.17 4.91
CA VAL A 4 -4.29 -19.50 3.67
C VAL A 4 -5.41 -18.55 3.29
N ALA A 5 -5.09 -17.28 3.19
CA ALA A 5 -5.99 -16.24 2.78
C ALA A 5 -5.51 -15.56 1.51
N VAL A 6 -6.47 -15.04 0.76
CA VAL A 6 -6.24 -14.15 -0.38
C VAL A 6 -6.75 -12.76 -0.03
N PHE A 7 -6.13 -11.73 -0.57
CA PHE A 7 -6.60 -10.35 -0.43
C PHE A 7 -6.47 -9.60 -1.77
N GLY A 8 -6.82 -8.32 -1.81
CA GLY A 8 -6.68 -7.51 -3.01
C GLY A 8 -7.75 -7.78 -4.08
N SER A 9 -7.36 -7.81 -5.35
CA SER A 9 -8.29 -7.93 -6.49
C SER A 9 -8.98 -9.29 -6.53
N LEU A 10 -8.26 -10.35 -6.19
CA LEU A 10 -8.76 -11.73 -6.20
C LEU A 10 -9.88 -11.94 -5.17
N SER A 11 -9.78 -11.32 -4.00
CA SER A 11 -10.78 -11.48 -2.94
C SER A 11 -11.99 -10.56 -3.08
N THR A 12 -11.91 -9.53 -3.92
CA THR A 12 -12.95 -8.50 -4.10
C THR A 12 -13.72 -8.63 -5.42
N ASP A 13 -13.57 -9.74 -6.13
CA ASP A 13 -14.15 -9.99 -7.45
C ASP A 13 -13.79 -8.90 -8.48
N ARG A 14 -12.61 -8.29 -8.34
CA ARG A 14 -12.05 -7.26 -9.25
C ARG A 14 -10.85 -7.75 -10.05
N TRP A 15 -10.67 -9.07 -10.10
CA TRP A 15 -9.58 -9.71 -10.83
C TRP A 15 -9.59 -9.34 -12.31
N HIS A 16 -8.41 -9.10 -12.88
CA HIS A 16 -8.19 -8.93 -14.33
C HIS A 16 -6.79 -9.44 -14.73
N GLU A 17 -6.49 -9.44 -16.03
CA GLU A 17 -5.26 -10.00 -16.61
C GLU A 17 -3.94 -9.37 -16.14
N LEU A 18 -4.00 -8.24 -15.43
CA LEU A 18 -2.83 -7.54 -14.88
C LEU A 18 -2.84 -7.57 -13.33
N SER A 19 -3.70 -8.38 -12.73
CA SER A 19 -3.72 -8.60 -11.28
C SER A 19 -2.60 -9.55 -10.87
N ASP A 20 -1.97 -9.25 -9.75
CA ASP A 20 -1.11 -10.13 -8.98
C ASP A 20 -1.93 -11.00 -8.03
N VAL A 21 -1.38 -12.17 -7.65
CA VAL A 21 -1.95 -13.02 -6.62
C VAL A 21 -1.30 -12.70 -5.28
N ASP A 22 -2.09 -12.11 -4.39
CA ASP A 22 -1.71 -11.78 -3.02
C ASP A 22 -2.12 -12.90 -2.04
N LEU A 23 -1.14 -13.65 -1.52
CA LEU A 23 -1.33 -14.73 -0.54
C LEU A 23 -0.83 -14.33 0.85
N ASP A 24 -1.68 -14.56 1.85
CA ASP A 24 -1.37 -14.39 3.27
C ASP A 24 -1.52 -15.74 3.97
N VAL A 25 -0.40 -16.32 4.41
CA VAL A 25 -0.33 -17.66 5.01
C VAL A 25 -0.09 -17.51 6.50
N VAL A 26 -1.16 -17.74 7.28
CA VAL A 26 -1.08 -17.71 8.75
C VAL A 26 -0.52 -19.04 9.24
N ILE A 27 0.64 -19.01 9.89
CA ILE A 27 1.32 -20.17 10.47
C ILE A 27 1.18 -20.21 12.00
N ALA A 28 1.55 -21.33 12.61
CA ALA A 28 1.63 -21.41 14.07
C ALA A 28 2.89 -20.69 14.56
N ASP A 29 2.87 -20.19 15.80
CA ASP A 29 3.90 -19.29 16.34
C ASP A 29 5.31 -19.93 16.40
N ASP A 30 5.38 -21.26 16.43
CA ASP A 30 6.60 -22.07 16.49
C ASP A 30 7.08 -22.56 15.11
N VAL A 31 6.34 -22.28 14.04
CA VAL A 31 6.70 -22.69 12.68
C VAL A 31 7.69 -21.71 12.09
N VAL A 32 8.84 -22.22 11.65
CA VAL A 32 9.82 -21.46 10.88
C VAL A 32 9.66 -21.83 9.40
N VAL A 33 9.40 -20.82 8.57
CA VAL A 33 9.32 -20.98 7.11
C VAL A 33 10.61 -20.46 6.49
N ASN A 34 11.13 -21.18 5.50
CA ASN A 34 12.15 -20.67 4.59
C ASN A 34 11.48 -20.31 3.25
N PRO A 35 11.27 -19.03 2.94
CA PRO A 35 10.61 -18.61 1.70
C PRO A 35 11.24 -19.16 0.42
N ALA A 36 12.56 -19.39 0.40
CA ALA A 36 13.23 -19.95 -0.76
C ALA A 36 12.83 -21.40 -1.02
N ASP A 37 12.73 -22.21 0.04
CA ASP A 37 12.35 -23.63 -0.05
C ASP A 37 10.87 -23.76 -0.46
N GLU A 38 9.99 -22.94 0.12
CA GLU A 38 8.56 -22.92 -0.23
C GLU A 38 8.34 -22.51 -1.70
N VAL A 39 8.99 -21.43 -2.15
CA VAL A 39 8.88 -20.98 -3.56
C VAL A 39 9.42 -22.04 -4.51
N ALA A 40 10.55 -22.68 -4.18
CA ALA A 40 11.10 -23.76 -5.00
C ALA A 40 10.13 -24.96 -5.09
N ALA A 41 9.43 -25.30 -4.00
CA ALA A 41 8.44 -26.37 -3.98
C ALA A 41 7.18 -26.04 -4.79
N LEU A 42 6.70 -24.79 -4.72
CA LEU A 42 5.45 -24.36 -5.37
C LEU A 42 5.63 -24.08 -6.88
N PHE A 43 6.70 -23.37 -7.23
CA PHE A 43 6.88 -22.83 -8.58
C PHE A 43 7.95 -23.57 -9.38
N GLY A 44 8.93 -24.19 -8.70
CA GLY A 44 9.96 -25.01 -9.32
C GLY A 44 10.65 -24.30 -10.50
N GLY A 45 10.79 -25.01 -11.62
CA GLY A 45 11.45 -24.49 -12.83
C GLY A 45 10.69 -23.40 -13.59
N ARG A 46 9.50 -22.97 -13.13
CA ARG A 46 8.71 -21.91 -13.77
C ARG A 46 9.06 -20.51 -13.27
N THR A 47 9.78 -20.42 -12.15
CA THR A 47 10.20 -19.15 -11.57
C THR A 47 11.18 -18.44 -12.49
N ALA A 48 10.79 -17.28 -13.01
CA ALA A 48 11.68 -16.39 -13.75
C ALA A 48 12.42 -15.45 -12.78
N ILE A 49 11.72 -14.91 -11.78
CA ILE A 49 12.26 -14.03 -10.74
C ILE A 49 11.68 -14.45 -9.39
N ALA A 50 12.52 -14.49 -8.35
CA ALA A 50 12.08 -14.58 -6.97
C ALA A 50 12.84 -13.60 -6.09
N LEU A 51 12.11 -12.75 -5.38
CA LEU A 51 12.63 -11.77 -4.43
C LEU A 51 12.26 -12.21 -3.02
N TYR A 52 13.25 -12.66 -2.25
CA TYR A 52 13.04 -13.18 -0.91
C TYR A 52 13.23 -12.12 0.17
N ARG A 53 12.35 -12.14 1.17
CA ARG A 53 12.49 -11.47 2.46
C ARG A 53 12.44 -12.53 3.57
N ALA A 54 12.53 -12.10 4.83
CA ALA A 54 12.54 -13.02 5.96
C ALA A 54 11.27 -13.87 6.07
N ASP A 55 10.12 -13.30 5.71
CA ASP A 55 8.78 -13.86 5.93
C ASP A 55 7.92 -13.84 4.65
N SER A 56 8.51 -13.49 3.51
CA SER A 56 7.76 -13.27 2.28
C SER A 56 8.60 -13.48 1.03
N ALA A 57 7.92 -13.69 -0.09
CA ALA A 57 8.51 -13.76 -1.41
C ALA A 57 7.60 -13.12 -2.45
N ASP A 58 8.18 -12.35 -3.37
CA ASP A 58 7.53 -11.91 -4.60
C ASP A 58 8.08 -12.76 -5.75
N VAL A 59 7.22 -13.44 -6.50
CA VAL A 59 7.58 -14.40 -7.54
C VAL A 59 6.96 -13.98 -8.86
N VAL A 60 7.78 -13.88 -9.89
CA VAL A 60 7.33 -13.75 -11.29
C VAL A 60 7.64 -15.05 -12.01
N ILE A 61 6.64 -15.63 -12.66
CA ILE A 61 6.81 -16.85 -13.46
C ILE A 61 6.90 -16.53 -14.96
N ASP A 62 7.21 -17.54 -15.78
CA ASP A 62 7.44 -17.42 -17.22
C ASP A 62 6.26 -16.81 -18.02
N SER A 63 5.04 -16.91 -17.50
CA SER A 63 3.83 -16.28 -18.04
C SER A 63 3.70 -14.77 -17.73
N LEU A 64 4.65 -14.17 -17.00
CA LEU A 64 4.58 -12.82 -16.43
C LEU A 64 3.56 -12.67 -15.29
N GLU A 65 2.94 -13.76 -14.83
CA GLU A 65 2.09 -13.73 -13.63
C GLU A 65 2.96 -13.50 -12.39
N GLU A 66 2.48 -12.60 -11.52
CA GLU A 66 3.13 -12.26 -10.26
C GLU A 66 2.35 -12.84 -9.08
N VAL A 67 3.07 -13.45 -8.14
CA VAL A 67 2.53 -13.97 -6.88
C VAL A 67 3.33 -13.42 -5.72
N SER A 68 2.69 -12.68 -4.84
CA SER A 68 3.25 -12.28 -3.55
C SER A 68 2.74 -13.22 -2.47
N ILE A 69 3.65 -13.80 -1.67
CA ILE A 69 3.31 -14.70 -0.57
C ILE A 69 3.96 -14.18 0.70
N ARG A 70 3.19 -14.09 1.78
CA ARG A 70 3.70 -13.84 3.13
C ARG A 70 3.33 -14.99 4.06
N TRP A 71 4.29 -15.44 4.87
CA TRP A 71 4.08 -16.42 5.93
C TRP A 71 4.31 -15.76 7.28
N HIS A 72 3.32 -15.79 8.16
CA HIS A 72 3.47 -15.12 9.45
C HIS A 72 2.55 -15.70 10.55
N PRO A 73 2.91 -15.55 11.83
CA PRO A 73 2.00 -15.81 12.95
C PRO A 73 0.77 -14.89 12.91
N LEU A 74 -0.37 -15.35 13.44
CA LEU A 74 -1.60 -14.53 13.49
C LEU A 74 -1.37 -13.18 14.20
N GLY A 75 -0.55 -13.16 15.25
CA GLY A 75 -0.25 -11.94 16.00
C GLY A 75 0.48 -10.85 15.19
N THR A 76 1.03 -11.17 14.02
CA THR A 76 1.76 -10.23 13.17
C THR A 76 1.05 -9.94 11.85
N THR A 77 -0.25 -10.28 11.76
CA THR A 77 -1.08 -9.97 10.59
C THR A 77 -1.02 -8.48 10.25
N SER A 78 -0.77 -8.18 8.97
CA SER A 78 -0.70 -6.81 8.50
C SER A 78 -2.07 -6.13 8.51
N PRO A 79 -2.20 -4.89 9.01
CA PRO A 79 -3.47 -4.15 8.94
C PRO A 79 -3.95 -3.89 7.51
N ASN A 80 -3.08 -4.00 6.50
CA ASN A 80 -3.40 -3.67 5.11
C ASN A 80 -4.30 -4.72 4.43
N ILE A 81 -4.37 -5.95 4.95
CA ILE A 81 -5.22 -6.99 4.34
C ILE A 81 -6.65 -6.97 4.88
N ALA A 82 -6.86 -6.36 6.05
CA ALA A 82 -8.11 -6.44 6.82
C ALA A 82 -9.36 -6.01 6.02
N SER A 83 -9.22 -5.05 5.10
CA SER A 83 -10.35 -4.57 4.30
C SER A 83 -10.80 -5.52 3.19
N SER A 84 -10.02 -6.56 2.89
CA SER A 84 -10.27 -7.44 1.73
C SER A 84 -9.89 -8.90 1.95
N VAL A 85 -9.50 -9.31 3.16
CA VAL A 85 -9.05 -10.68 3.39
C VAL A 85 -10.19 -11.68 3.22
N ARG A 86 -9.92 -12.78 2.52
CA ARG A 86 -10.79 -13.95 2.41
C ARG A 86 -9.97 -15.20 2.70
N VAL A 87 -10.32 -15.90 3.77
CA VAL A 87 -9.71 -17.20 4.07
C VAL A 87 -10.23 -18.24 3.07
N PHE A 88 -9.31 -18.87 2.35
CA PHE A 88 -9.62 -19.91 1.35
C PHE A 88 -9.42 -21.32 1.92
N HIS A 89 -8.50 -21.48 2.87
CA HIS A 89 -8.18 -22.76 3.48
C HIS A 89 -7.70 -22.61 4.93
N GLY A 90 -7.92 -23.62 5.76
CA GLY A 90 -7.50 -23.67 7.16
C GLY A 90 -8.65 -23.54 8.16
N GLU A 91 -8.29 -23.34 9.42
CA GLU A 91 -9.22 -23.35 10.57
C GLU A 91 -9.60 -21.95 11.06
N LEU A 92 -8.82 -20.92 10.71
CA LEU A 92 -9.14 -19.55 11.10
C LEU A 92 -10.30 -19.00 10.28
N ALA A 93 -11.23 -18.32 10.95
CA ALA A 93 -12.24 -17.53 10.29
C ALA A 93 -11.67 -16.19 9.80
N ALA A 94 -12.30 -15.59 8.79
CA ALA A 94 -11.83 -14.32 8.22
C ALA A 94 -11.89 -13.16 9.21
N ASP A 95 -12.89 -13.13 10.10
CA ASP A 95 -13.04 -12.13 11.16
C ASP A 95 -11.90 -12.20 12.19
N GLU A 96 -11.37 -13.38 12.49
CA GLU A 96 -10.17 -13.53 13.34
C GLU A 96 -8.93 -12.88 12.70
N VAL A 97 -8.73 -13.10 11.40
CA VAL A 97 -7.62 -12.48 10.64
C VAL A 97 -7.79 -10.97 10.54
N VAL A 98 -9.02 -10.50 10.29
CA VAL A 98 -9.36 -9.06 10.31
C VAL A 98 -9.06 -8.46 11.68
N ALA A 99 -9.54 -9.06 12.76
CA ALA A 99 -9.33 -8.56 14.12
C ALA A 99 -7.83 -8.47 14.47
N ALA A 100 -7.04 -9.47 14.08
CA ALA A 100 -5.59 -9.46 14.27
C ALA A 100 -4.91 -8.34 13.45
N GLY A 101 -5.30 -8.16 12.18
CA GLY A 101 -4.80 -7.08 11.34
C GLY A 101 -5.12 -5.69 11.92
N GLU A 102 -6.36 -5.48 12.36
CA GLU A 102 -6.80 -4.22 12.99
C GLU A 102 -6.08 -3.96 14.32
N ALA A 103 -5.81 -5.00 15.13
CA ALA A 103 -5.04 -4.87 16.36
C ALA A 103 -3.60 -4.39 16.13
N ASN A 104 -3.03 -4.70 14.94
CA ASN A 104 -1.70 -4.27 14.52
C ASN A 104 -1.69 -2.92 13.81
N ARG A 105 -2.83 -2.22 13.70
CA ARG A 105 -2.88 -0.89 13.11
C ARG A 105 -2.24 0.13 14.05
N ALA A 106 -1.11 0.68 13.64
CA ALA A 106 -0.51 1.82 14.32
C ALA A 106 -1.35 3.09 14.08
N GLU A 107 -1.60 3.85 15.14
CA GLU A 107 -2.21 5.17 15.01
C GLU A 107 -1.23 6.10 14.25
N PRO A 108 -1.67 6.75 13.15
CA PRO A 108 -0.81 7.66 12.43
C PRO A 108 -0.47 8.90 13.28
N ASP A 109 0.79 9.32 13.27
CA ASP A 109 1.19 10.63 13.77
C ASP A 109 0.64 11.72 12.83
N ARG A 110 -0.60 12.11 13.11
CA ARG A 110 -1.40 12.99 12.26
C ARG A 110 -0.71 14.33 12.02
N GLU A 111 -0.21 14.99 13.05
CA GLU A 111 0.41 16.31 12.91
C GLU A 111 1.67 16.25 12.04
N ARG A 112 2.52 15.23 12.26
CA ARG A 112 3.71 15.03 11.43
C ARG A 112 3.37 14.78 9.97
N LEU A 113 2.30 14.03 9.69
CA LEU A 113 1.85 13.75 8.32
C LEU A 113 1.26 14.99 7.65
N LEU A 114 0.49 15.82 8.36
CA LEU A 114 0.00 17.08 7.84
C LEU A 114 1.15 18.06 7.53
N ASP A 115 2.17 18.11 8.38
CA ASP A 115 3.38 18.90 8.14
C ASP A 115 4.19 18.38 6.95
N ALA A 116 4.37 17.06 6.84
CA ALA A 116 5.03 16.43 5.69
C ALA A 116 4.29 16.73 4.39
N PHE A 117 2.96 16.61 4.39
CA PHE A 117 2.11 16.92 3.24
C PHE A 117 2.32 18.35 2.76
N VAL A 118 2.22 19.34 3.65
CA VAL A 118 2.39 20.76 3.29
C VAL A 118 3.82 21.03 2.79
N ARG A 119 4.83 20.42 3.42
CA ARG A 119 6.22 20.54 2.98
C ARG A 119 6.41 20.00 1.56
N ASP A 120 5.86 18.83 1.25
CA ASP A 120 5.95 18.24 -0.09
C ASP A 120 5.15 19.05 -1.11
N ALA A 121 4.01 19.65 -0.75
CA ALA A 121 3.27 20.56 -1.62
C ALA A 121 4.12 21.79 -2.02
N VAL A 122 4.78 22.42 -1.05
CA VAL A 122 5.73 23.51 -1.30
C VAL A 122 6.90 23.03 -2.16
N GLY A 123 7.38 21.81 -1.91
CA GLY A 123 8.42 21.17 -2.72
C GLY A 123 8.01 21.00 -4.18
N ALA A 124 6.85 20.41 -4.44
CA ALA A 124 6.28 20.21 -5.76
C ALA A 124 6.16 21.53 -6.52
N TRP A 125 5.56 22.55 -5.89
CA TRP A 125 5.45 23.89 -6.47
C TRP A 125 6.80 24.50 -6.85
N LYS A 126 7.82 24.40 -5.97
CA LYS A 126 9.17 24.88 -6.28
C LYS A 126 9.79 24.15 -7.48
N MET A 127 9.55 22.85 -7.61
CA MET A 127 10.08 22.05 -8.72
C MET A 127 9.37 22.38 -10.04
N LEU A 128 8.05 22.57 -10.02
CA LEU A 128 7.28 23.04 -11.17
C LEU A 128 7.81 24.39 -11.67
N ARG A 129 7.99 25.36 -10.77
CA ARG A 129 8.53 26.69 -11.13
C ARG A 129 9.97 26.66 -11.66
N ARG A 130 10.70 25.56 -11.44
CA ARG A 130 12.06 25.33 -11.94
C ARG A 130 12.10 24.43 -13.19
N GLY A 131 10.96 24.03 -13.74
CA GLY A 131 10.89 23.14 -14.89
C GLY A 131 11.32 21.70 -14.60
N ARG A 132 11.28 21.26 -13.33
CA ARG A 132 11.66 19.91 -12.89
C ARG A 132 10.42 19.04 -12.71
N SER A 133 9.79 18.65 -13.82
CA SER A 133 8.52 17.91 -13.81
C SER A 133 8.61 16.58 -13.05
N TRP A 134 9.67 15.78 -13.27
CA TRP A 134 9.84 14.50 -12.58
C TRP A 134 9.97 14.64 -11.05
N ASP A 135 10.74 15.63 -10.58
CA ASP A 135 10.86 15.91 -9.15
C ASP A 135 9.52 16.37 -8.55
N ALA A 136 8.70 17.10 -9.33
CA ALA A 136 7.38 17.52 -8.92
C ALA A 136 6.43 16.31 -8.81
N VAL A 137 6.42 15.40 -9.78
CA VAL A 137 5.64 14.14 -9.72
C VAL A 137 6.00 13.35 -8.47
N ALA A 138 7.29 13.18 -8.18
CA ALA A 138 7.74 12.46 -6.99
C ALA A 138 7.27 13.14 -5.68
N ALA A 139 7.24 14.47 -5.64
CA ALA A 139 6.71 15.21 -4.48
C ALA A 139 5.20 15.04 -4.33
N VAL A 140 4.43 15.09 -5.43
CA VAL A 140 2.99 14.84 -5.43
C VAL A 140 2.70 13.40 -4.95
N GLN A 141 3.50 12.42 -5.36
CA GLN A 141 3.34 11.05 -4.88
C GLN A 141 3.54 10.96 -3.35
N ARG A 142 4.56 11.60 -2.77
CA ARG A 142 4.75 11.62 -1.31
C ARG A 142 3.59 12.29 -0.57
N MET A 143 2.96 13.30 -1.18
CA MET A 143 1.73 13.90 -0.65
C MET A 143 0.59 12.88 -0.62
N ARG A 144 0.40 12.09 -1.68
CA ARG A 144 -0.60 11.00 -1.69
C ARG A 144 -0.32 9.95 -0.64
N ASP A 145 0.94 9.53 -0.49
CA ASP A 145 1.33 8.54 0.51
C ASP A 145 0.92 9.02 1.92
N SER A 146 1.12 10.31 2.21
CA SER A 146 0.65 10.92 3.46
C SER A 146 -0.87 10.85 3.61
N LEU A 147 -1.64 11.08 2.55
CA LEU A 147 -3.11 10.95 2.58
C LEU A 147 -3.56 9.51 2.81
N VAL A 148 -2.92 8.53 2.16
CA VAL A 148 -3.23 7.11 2.35
C VAL A 148 -3.05 6.71 3.82
N VAL A 149 -1.94 7.13 4.44
CA VAL A 149 -1.66 6.86 5.85
C VAL A 149 -2.67 7.57 6.75
N LEU A 150 -2.94 8.87 6.52
CA LEU A 150 -3.93 9.63 7.30
C LEU A 150 -5.35 9.03 7.22
N ARG A 151 -5.70 8.39 6.11
CA ARG A 151 -7.01 7.75 5.90
C ARG A 151 -7.09 6.33 6.44
N GLY A 152 -5.94 5.68 6.63
CA GLY A 152 -5.87 4.24 6.88
C GLY A 152 -6.34 3.38 5.69
N ARG A 153 -6.45 3.94 4.49
CA ARG A 153 -6.89 3.22 3.27
C ARG A 153 -6.32 3.86 2.01
N ARG A 154 -6.17 3.06 0.95
CA ARG A 154 -5.71 3.52 -0.37
C ARG A 154 -6.61 4.64 -0.92
N ASP A 155 -6.00 5.60 -1.61
CA ASP A 155 -6.73 6.67 -2.30
C ASP A 155 -7.20 6.20 -3.69
N THR A 156 -8.23 6.86 -4.21
CA THR A 156 -8.80 6.59 -5.55
C THR A 156 -8.55 7.75 -6.51
N LEU A 157 -7.57 8.61 -6.22
CA LEU A 157 -7.24 9.75 -7.08
C LEU A 157 -6.56 9.24 -8.36
N LEU A 158 -7.13 9.61 -9.50
CA LEU A 158 -6.55 9.39 -10.81
C LEU A 158 -5.78 10.63 -11.20
N LEU A 159 -4.47 10.61 -11.02
CA LEU A 159 -3.60 11.73 -11.34
C LEU A 159 -2.80 11.43 -12.61
N ASP A 160 -2.73 12.39 -13.52
CA ASP A 160 -1.86 12.30 -14.70
C ASP A 160 -0.43 12.74 -14.34
N PRO A 161 0.57 11.84 -14.37
CA PRO A 161 1.95 12.22 -14.11
C PRO A 161 2.54 13.14 -15.20
N ALA A 162 1.93 13.22 -16.38
CA ALA A 162 2.34 14.15 -17.43
C ALA A 162 1.92 15.59 -17.12
N ASP A 163 0.93 15.80 -16.24
CA ASP A 163 0.51 17.11 -15.74
C ASP A 163 0.64 17.20 -14.20
N PRO A 164 1.89 17.32 -13.69
CA PRO A 164 2.14 17.43 -12.26
C PRO A 164 1.56 18.70 -11.63
N ALA A 165 1.18 19.72 -12.41
CA ALA A 165 0.57 20.94 -11.89
C ALA A 165 -0.90 20.69 -11.53
N THR A 166 -1.67 20.08 -12.45
CA THR A 166 -3.05 19.66 -12.17
C THR A 166 -3.06 18.61 -11.06
N ALA A 167 -2.17 17.61 -11.12
CA ALA A 167 -2.07 16.59 -10.08
C ALA A 167 -1.81 17.19 -8.67
N LEU A 168 -0.90 18.17 -8.57
CA LEU A 168 -0.65 18.90 -7.32
C LEU A 168 -1.93 19.59 -6.80
N ALA A 169 -2.63 20.34 -7.67
CA ALA A 169 -3.84 21.06 -7.29
C ALA A 169 -4.96 20.13 -6.81
N GLU A 170 -5.11 18.96 -7.44
CA GLU A 170 -6.09 17.95 -7.08
C GLU A 170 -5.80 17.30 -5.73
N VAL A 171 -4.54 16.92 -5.49
CA VAL A 171 -4.14 16.33 -4.20
C VAL A 171 -4.32 17.34 -3.06
N ILE A 172 -3.97 18.62 -3.27
CA ILE A 172 -4.25 19.68 -2.29
C ILE A 172 -5.76 19.81 -2.03
N ARG A 173 -6.57 19.81 -3.09
CA ARG A 173 -8.03 19.91 -2.98
C ARG A 173 -8.63 18.77 -2.19
N GLU A 174 -8.21 17.56 -2.49
CA GLU A 174 -8.68 16.37 -1.81
C GLU A 174 -8.29 16.39 -0.32
N ALA A 175 -7.07 16.82 -0.02
CA ALA A 175 -6.58 16.93 1.35
C ALA A 175 -7.38 17.95 2.18
N VAL A 176 -7.56 19.16 1.66
CA VAL A 176 -8.29 20.24 2.36
C VAL A 176 -9.76 19.87 2.61
N ASN A 177 -10.37 19.08 1.72
CA ASN A 177 -11.74 18.57 1.91
C ASN A 177 -11.82 17.45 2.96
N SER A 178 -10.73 16.75 3.21
CA SER A 178 -10.70 15.56 4.07
C SER A 178 -10.18 15.84 5.48
N PHE A 179 -9.36 16.87 5.66
CA PHE A 179 -8.60 17.09 6.88
C PHE A 179 -8.54 18.55 7.29
N GLU A 180 -8.53 18.79 8.60
CA GLU A 180 -8.27 20.10 9.16
C GLU A 180 -6.76 20.37 9.24
N PHE A 181 -6.29 21.33 8.46
CA PHE A 181 -4.88 21.74 8.43
C PHE A 181 -4.56 22.89 9.41
N GLY A 182 -5.59 23.59 9.90
CA GLY A 182 -5.43 24.83 10.64
C GLY A 182 -5.05 26.01 9.73
N VAL A 183 -5.31 27.24 10.21
CA VAL A 183 -5.27 28.48 9.40
C VAL A 183 -3.97 28.63 8.60
N ARG A 184 -2.81 28.49 9.26
CA ARG A 184 -1.51 28.74 8.61
C ARG A 184 -1.18 27.77 7.48
N ARG A 185 -1.51 26.48 7.66
CA ARG A 185 -1.24 25.45 6.65
C ARG A 185 -2.23 25.61 5.48
N THR A 186 -3.50 25.90 5.77
CA THR A 186 -4.51 26.21 4.75
C THR A 186 -4.09 27.40 3.89
N ASP A 187 -3.67 28.51 4.51
CA ASP A 187 -3.19 29.69 3.79
C ASP A 187 -2.01 29.40 2.85
N LEU A 188 -1.11 28.49 3.25
CA LEU A 188 -0.01 28.04 2.39
C LEU A 188 -0.54 27.23 1.21
N LEU A 189 -1.39 26.24 1.48
CA LEU A 189 -1.95 25.36 0.44
C LEU A 189 -2.76 26.14 -0.60
N ASP A 190 -3.53 27.14 -0.20
CA ASP A 190 -4.31 27.97 -1.12
C ASP A 190 -3.43 28.80 -2.06
N ARG A 191 -2.24 29.25 -1.61
CA ARG A 191 -1.28 29.95 -2.48
C ARG A 191 -0.64 29.05 -3.53
N LEU A 192 -0.60 27.73 -3.31
CA LEU A 192 0.05 26.78 -4.21
C LEU A 192 -0.87 26.30 -5.35
N ARG A 193 -2.16 26.61 -5.27
CA ARG A 193 -3.19 26.24 -6.28
C ARG A 193 -3.21 27.17 -7.50
N HIS A 194 -2.38 28.22 -7.51
CA HIS A 194 -2.29 29.27 -8.53
C HIS A 194 -0.84 29.45 -9.06
#